data_AF-A0A3C1FQL7-F1
#
_entry.id   AF-A0A3C1FQL7-F1
#
_cell.length_a   1.000
_cell.length_b   1.000
_cell.length_c   1.000
_cell.angle_alpha   90.00
_cell.angle_beta   90.00
_cell.angle_gamma   90.00
#
_symmetry.space_group_name_H-M   'P 1'
#
loop_
_entity.id
_entity.type
_entity.pdbx_description
1 polymer ?
#
loop_
_entity_poly.entity_id
_entity_poly.type
_entity_poly.pdbx_seq_one_letter_code
_entity_poly.pdbx_strand_id
1 'polypeptide(L)' 'ISLGVNASYLASWAGSISWTHNFGPDAPLDDRDFASINISYAF' A
#
# COMPACT_ATOMS: atom_id res chain seq x y z
N ILE A 1 -9.90 -1.74 6.46
CA ILE A 1 -8.65 -1.83 7.26
C ILE A 1 -7.47 -1.58 6.33
N SER A 2 -6.41 -0.92 6.81
CA SER A 2 -5.20 -0.67 6.01
C SER A 2 -3.95 -1.08 6.76
N LEU A 3 -3.03 -1.74 6.06
CA LEU A 3 -1.71 -2.13 6.54
C LEU A 3 -0.65 -1.54 5.61
N GLY A 4 0.48 -1.12 6.17
CA GLY A 4 1.56 -0.58 5.36
C GLY A 4 2.91 -0.66 6.05
N VAL A 5 3.95 -0.86 5.24
CA VAL A 5 5.36 -0.82 5.66
C VAL A 5 6.12 0.13 4.76
N ASN A 6 6.99 0.92 5.36
CA ASN A 6 7.89 1.84 4.66
C ASN A 6 9.32 1.52 5.04
N ALA A 7 10.23 1.57 4.07
CA ALA A 7 11.65 1.39 4.25
C ALA A 7 12.42 2.50 3.54
N SER A 8 13.55 2.89 4.12
CA SER A 8 14.50 3.80 3.49
C SER A 8 15.89 3.16 3.48
N TYR A 9 16.66 3.41 2.42
CA TYR A 9 18.01 2.89 2.27
C TYR A 9 18.95 3.97 1.73
N LEU A 10 20.10 4.15 2.38
CA LEU A 10 21.13 5.14 2.06
C LEU A 10 20.64 6.59 1.87
N ALA A 11 19.52 6.95 2.51
CA ALA A 11 18.84 8.25 2.37
C ALA A 11 18.40 8.65 0.94
N SER A 12 18.72 7.85 -0.06
CA SER A 12 18.41 8.10 -1.47
C SER A 12 17.32 7.18 -2.02
N TRP A 13 17.09 6.03 -1.39
CA TRP A 13 16.03 5.10 -1.78
C TRP A 13 14.91 5.08 -0.75
N ALA A 14 13.68 5.20 -1.21
CA ALA A 14 12.49 4.97 -0.42
C ALA A 14 11.61 3.90 -1.07
N GLY A 15 11.07 3.00 -0.27
CA GLY A 15 10.16 1.95 -0.72
C GLY A 15 8.98 1.83 0.24
N SER A 16 7.81 1.54 -0.31
CA SER A 16 6.61 1.28 0.48
C SER A 16 5.77 0.16 -0.12
N ILE A 17 5.14 -0.59 0.76
CA ILE A 17 4.11 -1.57 0.41
C ILE A 17 2.89 -1.22 1.25
N SER A 18 1.72 -1.13 0.61
CA SER A 18 0.46 -0.90 1.32
C SER A 18 -0.63 -1.82 0.82
N TRP A 19 -1.52 -2.19 1.72
CA TRP A 19 -2.71 -2.98 1.44
C TRP A 19 -3.90 -2.36 2.16
N THR A 20 -5.03 -2.25 1.46
CA THR A 20 -6.29 -1.74 2.02
C THR A 20 -7.42 -2.67 1.62
N HIS A 21 -8.20 -3.05 2.63
CA HIS A 21 -9.39 -3.87 2.48
C HIS A 21 -10.62 -3.08 2.89
N ASN A 22 -11.62 -3.03 2.01
CA ASN A 22 -12.88 -2.35 2.26
C ASN A 22 -13.99 -3.37 2.57
N PHE A 23 -14.49 -3.34 3.80
CA PHE A 23 -15.65 -4.12 4.24
C PHE A 23 -16.93 -3.27 4.09
N GLY A 24 -18.04 -3.85 3.62
CA GLY A 24 -19.36 -3.20 3.73
C GLY A 24 -20.47 -3.82 2.86
N PRO A 25 -21.75 -3.66 3.26
CA PRO A 25 -22.91 -4.25 2.59
C PRO A 25 -23.22 -3.66 1.21
N ASP A 26 -22.66 -2.49 0.88
CA ASP A 26 -22.81 -1.82 -0.42
C ASP A 26 -21.66 -2.18 -1.40
N ALA A 27 -20.97 -3.30 -1.17
CA ALA A 27 -19.98 -3.86 -2.09
C ALA A 27 -20.65 -4.97 -2.93
N PRO A 28 -21.24 -4.68 -4.10
CA PRO A 28 -21.93 -5.67 -4.93
C PRO A 28 -21.00 -6.77 -5.49
N LEU A 29 -19.69 -6.63 -5.27
CA LEU A 29 -18.66 -7.61 -5.53
C LEU A 29 -17.91 -7.72 -4.20
N ASP A 30 -18.10 -8.84 -3.48
CA ASP A 30 -17.46 -9.15 -2.19
C ASP A 30 -16.04 -8.57 -2.08
N ASP A 31 -15.76 -7.88 -0.98
CA ASP A 31 -14.43 -7.66 -0.42
C ASP A 31 -13.35 -7.19 -1.42
N ARG A 32 -13.41 -5.90 -1.79
CA ARG A 32 -12.40 -5.32 -2.70
C ARG A 32 -11.11 -4.95 -1.97
N ASP A 33 -10.08 -5.71 -2.28
CA ASP A 33 -8.70 -5.49 -1.85
C ASP A 33 -7.91 -4.62 -2.83
N PHE A 34 -7.14 -3.68 -2.28
CA PHE A 34 -6.17 -2.88 -3.02
C PHE A 34 -4.78 -3.05 -2.44
N ALA A 35 -3.82 -3.49 -3.26
CA ALA A 35 -2.41 -3.56 -2.91
C ALA A 35 -1.59 -2.61 -3.79
N SER A 36 -0.60 -1.94 -3.20
CA SER A 36 0.33 -1.08 -3.93
C SER A 36 1.77 -1.27 -3.44
N ILE A 37 2.70 -1.14 -4.38
CA ILE A 37 4.15 -1.14 -4.14
C ILE A 37 4.69 0.11 -4.79
N ASN A 38 5.44 0.92 -4.03
CA ASN A 38 6.12 2.10 -4.54
C ASN A 38 7.61 2.03 -4.24
N ILE A 39 8.43 2.42 -5.21
CA ILE A 39 9.88 2.55 -5.06
C ILE A 39 10.27 3.87 -5.71
N SER A 40 11.05 4.68 -5.00
CA SER A 40 11.54 5.96 -5.49
C SER A 40 13.01 6.18 -5.13
N TYR A 41 13.67 6.99 -5.95
CA TYR A 41 15.06 7.40 -5.79
C TYR A 41 15.15 8.94 -5.80
N ALA A 42 15.92 9.51 -4.89
CA ALA A 42 16.22 10.94 -4.83
C ALA A 42 17.69 11.19 -5.25
N PHE A 43 17.88 12.16 -6.15
CA PHE A 43 19.18 12.61 -6.67
C PHE A 43 19.62 13.93 -6.05
#